data_AF-A0A352AEB3-F1
#
_entry.id   AF-A0A352AEB3-F1
#
_cell.length_a   1.000
_cell.length_b   1.000
_cell.length_c   1.000
_cell.angle_alpha   90.00
_cell.angle_beta   90.00
_cell.angle_gamma   90.00
#
_symmetry.space_group_name_H-M   'P 1'
#
loop_
_entity.id
_entity.type
_entity.pdbx_description
1 polymer ?
#
loop_
_entity_poly.entity_id
_entity_poly.type
_entity_poly.pdbx_seq_one_letter_code
_entity_poly.pdbx_strand_id
1 'polypeptide(L)' 'DRDYDQNHLPEERNGYVFYETDHYALESAMDRAISLWYQYPEEFQQLVMQGMSYDYSWNHPGKDYLEIYERIRHK' A
#
# COMPACT_ATOMS: atom_id res chain seq x y z
N ASP A 1 14.02 1.68 10.10
CA ASP A 1 13.17 1.58 8.91
C ASP A 1 12.12 2.68 8.98
N ARG A 2 11.82 3.41 7.89
CA ARG A 2 10.93 4.59 7.95
C ARG A 2 9.45 4.25 7.80
N ASP A 3 9.10 3.14 7.18
CA ASP A 3 7.71 2.73 6.88
C ASP A 3 7.20 1.62 7.82
N TYR A 4 8.12 0.89 8.48
CA TYR A 4 7.84 -0.26 9.36
C TYR A 4 7.16 -1.44 8.64
N ASP A 5 7.29 -1.53 7.32
CA ASP A 5 6.77 -2.66 6.56
C ASP A 5 7.82 -3.78 6.50
N GLN A 6 7.58 -4.88 7.22
CA GLN A 6 8.48 -6.05 7.22
C GLN A 6 8.10 -7.10 6.18
N ASN A 7 6.96 -6.93 5.49
CA ASN A 7 6.38 -7.95 4.61
C ASN A 7 6.72 -7.71 3.14
N HIS A 8 7.04 -6.47 2.77
CA HIS A 8 7.32 -6.08 1.38
C HIS A 8 8.76 -5.56 1.20
N LEU A 9 9.31 -5.81 0.01
CA LEU A 9 10.59 -5.23 -0.39
C LEU A 9 10.47 -3.70 -0.49
N PRO A 10 11.53 -2.92 -0.25
CA PRO A 10 11.48 -1.45 -0.28
C PRO A 10 10.85 -0.86 -1.56
N GLU A 11 11.05 -1.49 -2.70
CA GLU A 11 10.50 -1.10 -4.00
C GLU A 11 8.98 -1.34 -4.12
N GLU A 12 8.42 -2.23 -3.32
CA GLU A 12 7.00 -2.59 -3.29
C GLU A 12 6.23 -1.79 -2.23
N ARG A 13 6.90 -1.07 -1.34
CA ARG A 13 6.22 -0.34 -0.26
C ARG A 13 5.50 0.89 -0.81
N ASN A 14 4.31 1.17 -0.29
CA ASN A 14 3.45 2.25 -0.79
C ASN A 14 2.90 3.17 0.31
N GLY A 15 3.42 3.05 1.54
CA GLY A 15 2.92 3.82 2.67
C GLY A 15 3.65 3.54 3.98
N TYR A 16 2.92 3.70 5.08
CA TYR A 16 3.44 3.57 6.44
C TYR A 16 2.57 2.63 7.25
N VAL A 17 3.21 1.69 7.94
CA VAL A 17 2.57 0.76 8.87
C VAL A 17 2.62 1.34 10.28
N PHE A 18 1.49 1.27 10.97
CA PHE A 18 1.36 1.39 12.42
C PHE A 18 0.54 0.18 12.90
N TYR A 19 1.11 -0.62 13.81
CA TYR A 19 0.54 -1.90 14.20
C TYR A 19 -0.54 -1.76 15.27
N GLU A 20 -0.30 -0.87 16.24
CA GLU A 20 -1.27 -0.61 17.29
C GLU A 20 -2.32 0.38 16.80
N THR A 21 -3.54 0.24 17.30
CA THR A 21 -4.66 1.13 16.96
C THR A 21 -4.74 2.35 17.87
N ASP A 22 -3.70 2.62 18.66
CA ASP A 22 -3.66 3.73 19.59
C ASP A 22 -3.14 5.02 18.96
N HIS A 23 -3.32 6.12 19.69
CA HIS A 23 -2.90 7.45 19.26
C HIS A 23 -1.39 7.54 19.01
N TYR A 24 -0.58 6.91 19.85
CA TYR A 24 0.88 7.02 19.79
C TYR A 24 1.44 6.34 18.54
N ALA A 25 0.89 5.19 18.18
CA ALA A 25 1.28 4.48 16.97
C ALA A 25 0.92 5.27 15.71
N LEU A 26 -0.26 5.89 15.68
CA LEU A 26 -0.68 6.75 14.58
C LEU A 26 0.20 8.01 14.49
N GLU A 27 0.41 8.72 15.60
CA GLU A 27 1.28 9.90 15.67
C GLU A 27 2.70 9.57 15.17
N SER A 28 3.27 8.46 15.64
CA SER A 28 4.60 8.01 15.22
C SER A 28 4.68 7.72 13.72
N ALA A 29 3.63 7.17 13.10
CA ALA A 29 3.58 7.01 11.65
C ALA A 29 3.47 8.34 10.91
N MET A 30 2.64 9.26 11.42
CA MET A 30 2.47 10.59 10.83
C MET A 30 3.76 11.41 10.88
N ASP A 31 4.49 11.41 11.99
CA ASP A 31 5.76 12.13 12.12
C ASP A 31 6.80 11.65 11.11
N ARG A 32 6.89 10.33 10.89
CA ARG A 32 7.77 9.73 9.86
C ARG A 32 7.35 10.14 8.44
N ALA A 33 6.05 10.14 8.15
CA ALA A 33 5.51 10.53 6.84
C ALA A 33 5.73 12.02 6.54
N ILE A 34 5.46 12.89 7.50
CA ILE A 34 5.66 14.33 7.37
C ILE A 34 7.16 14.66 7.25
N SER A 35 8.02 13.96 8.00
CA SER A 35 9.47 14.11 7.87
C SER A 35 9.97 13.73 6.48
N LEU A 36 9.43 12.65 5.86
CA LEU A 36 9.76 12.28 4.48
C LEU A 36 9.44 13.43 3.51
N TRP A 37 8.25 13.99 3.61
CA TRP A 37 7.80 15.09 2.76
C TRP A 37 8.72 16.33 2.84
N TYR A 38 9.10 16.75 4.05
CA TYR A 38 9.89 17.97 4.22
C TYR A 38 11.39 17.78 3.99
N GLN A 39 11.93 16.61 4.33
CA GLN A 39 13.37 16.40 4.38
C GLN A 39 13.92 15.62 3.19
N TYR A 40 13.08 14.82 2.51
CA TYR A 40 13.51 13.89 1.46
C TYR A 40 12.54 13.90 0.25
N PRO A 41 12.47 15.01 -0.51
CA PRO A 41 11.49 15.17 -1.59
C PRO A 41 11.65 14.15 -2.74
N GLU A 42 12.88 13.72 -3.04
CA GLU A 42 13.14 12.70 -4.07
C GLU A 42 12.60 11.32 -3.64
N GLU A 43 12.85 10.92 -2.39
CA GLU A 43 12.33 9.68 -1.83
C GLU A 43 10.79 9.75 -1.71
N PHE A 44 10.23 10.92 -1.40
CA PHE A 44 8.78 11.11 -1.41
C PHE A 44 8.20 10.90 -2.82
N GLN A 45 8.83 11.46 -3.85
CA GLN A 45 8.39 11.25 -5.23
C GLN A 45 8.48 9.78 -5.63
N GLN A 46 9.53 9.07 -5.21
CA GLN A 46 9.63 7.63 -5.40
C GLN A 46 8.44 6.89 -4.76
N LEU A 47 8.12 7.19 -3.49
CA LEU A 47 6.99 6.57 -2.79
C LEU A 47 5.65 6.82 -3.50
N VAL A 48 5.44 8.03 -4.03
CA VAL A 48 4.24 8.35 -4.82
C VAL A 48 4.17 7.49 -6.08
N MET A 49 5.28 7.37 -6.82
CA MET A 49 5.32 6.54 -8.03
C MET A 49 5.10 5.06 -7.73
N GLN A 50 5.67 4.55 -6.63
CA GLN A 50 5.42 3.19 -6.15
C GLN A 50 3.95 2.98 -5.83
N GLY A 51 3.33 3.87 -5.07
CA GLY A 51 1.90 3.79 -4.74
C GLY A 51 0.99 3.84 -5.98
N MET A 52 1.31 4.68 -6.96
CA MET A 52 0.55 4.80 -8.22
C MET A 52 0.73 3.59 -9.16
N SER A 53 1.76 2.77 -8.96
CA SER A 53 2.01 1.57 -9.77
C SER A 53 1.13 0.38 -9.39
N TYR A 54 0.53 0.41 -8.20
CA TYR A 54 -0.36 -0.66 -7.73
C TYR A 54 -1.69 -0.65 -8.49
N ASP A 55 -2.09 -1.82 -8.99
CA ASP A 55 -3.42 -2.03 -9.55
C ASP A 55 -4.36 -2.62 -8.49
N TYR A 56 -5.04 -1.75 -7.76
CA TYR A 56 -6.18 -2.11 -6.88
C TYR A 56 -7.54 -1.94 -7.58
N SER A 57 -7.57 -1.90 -8.91
CA SER A 57 -8.80 -1.80 -9.67
C SER A 57 -9.56 -3.14 -9.73
N TRP A 58 -10.74 -3.11 -10.34
CA TRP A 58 -11.56 -4.30 -10.55
C TRP A 58 -11.13 -5.18 -11.72
N ASN A 59 -10.06 -4.82 -12.45
CA ASN A 59 -9.65 -5.50 -13.68
C ASN A 59 -9.41 -7.01 -13.47
N HIS A 60 -8.61 -7.35 -12.46
CA HIS A 60 -8.31 -8.74 -12.10
C HIS A 60 -9.45 -9.44 -11.33
N PRO A 61 -9.93 -8.92 -10.18
CA PRO A 61 -10.95 -9.63 -9.39
C PRO A 61 -12.28 -9.76 -10.14
N GLY A 62 -12.63 -8.82 -11.03
CA GLY A 62 -13.83 -8.91 -11.86
C GLY A 62 -13.73 -10.04 -12.89
N LYS A 63 -12.57 -10.21 -13.51
CA LYS A 63 -12.30 -11.35 -14.41
C LYS A 63 -12.39 -12.67 -13.65
N ASP A 64 -11.71 -12.78 -12.51
CA ASP A 64 -11.70 -14.00 -11.70
C ASP A 64 -13.12 -14.38 -11.23
N TYR A 65 -13.92 -13.38 -10.86
CA TYR A 65 -15.32 -13.58 -10.52
C TYR A 65 -16.13 -14.18 -11.68
N LEU A 66 -16.00 -13.61 -12.89
CA LEU A 66 -16.71 -14.11 -14.08
C LEU A 66 -16.30 -15.54 -14.41
N GLU A 67 -15.01 -15.87 -14.34
CA GLU A 67 -14.52 -17.23 -14.57
C GLU A 67 -15.12 -18.24 -13.57
N ILE A 68 -15.18 -17.87 -12.29
CA ILE A 68 -15.80 -18.70 -11.25
C ILE A 68 -17.31 -18.87 -11.53
N TYR A 69 -18.01 -17.79 -11.86
CA TYR A 69 -19.44 -17.79 -12.14
C TYR A 69 -19.78 -18.70 -13.34
N GLU A 70 -19.09 -18.54 -14.47
CA GLU A 70 -19.31 -19.35 -15.66
C GLU A 70 -19.02 -20.84 -15.42
N ARG A 71 -18.06 -21.17 -14.55
CA ARG A 71 -17.75 -22.55 -14.19
C ARG A 71 -18.86 -23.25 -13.40
N ILE A 72 -19.66 -22.50 -12.64
CA ILE A 72 -20.67 -23.10 -11.72
C ILE A 72 -22.10 -22.95 -12.22
N ARG A 73 -22.42 -21.98 -13.09
CA ARG A 73 -23.80 -21.67 -13.51
C ARG A 73 -24.52 -22.78 -14.31
N HIS A 74 -23.77 -23.74 -14.84
CA HIS A 74 -24.29 -24.88 -15.62
C HIS A 74 -24.02 -26.23 -14.96
N LYS A 75 -23.58 -26.22 -13.69
CA LYS A 75 -23.65 -27.38 -12.80
C LYS A 75 -24.98 -27.38 -12.07
#